data_AF-A0A949G223-F1
#
_entry.id   AF-A0A949G223-F1
#
_cell.length_a   1.000
_cell.length_b   1.000
_cell.length_c   1.000
_cell.angle_alpha   90.00
_cell.angle_beta   90.00
_cell.angle_gamma   90.00
#
_symmetry.space_group_name_H-M   'P 1'
#
loop_
_entity.id
_entity.type
_entity.pdbx_description
1 polymer ?
#
loop_
_entity_poly.entity_id
_entity_poly.type
_entity_poly.pdbx_seq_one_letter_code
_entity_poly.pdbx_strand_id
1 'polypeptide(L)'
;MTASVRWCLGAFSLLVAIDAAAQTLPPANPYMGPPGTATMHANAASSNATTNPGPGAGAVLTSSTNFGAVFSTILMGSDGMIVSVATQWSDRTPWVYLLNPTTLEPLATMKLVRSTTSDMAGGIYSYLDNNDRLVLVDANGELKRISYSQQTSGSWQLNVASQVQIGYPDVVGLVPDYQGRVWFATAQGTSGTSGAVVGYYDPTSNQT
;
A
#
# COMPACT_ATOMS: atom_id res chain seq x y z
N MET A 1 13.24 62.86 50.84
CA MET A 1 13.81 61.73 50.08
C MET A 1 12.64 61.02 49.40
N THR A 2 12.46 61.23 48.11
CA THR A 2 11.37 60.66 47.30
C THR A 2 11.85 59.38 46.63
N ALA A 3 11.24 58.24 46.94
CA ALA A 3 11.48 56.97 46.27
C ALA A 3 10.56 56.87 45.04
N SER A 4 11.16 56.71 43.85
CA SER A 4 10.45 56.46 42.60
C SER A 4 10.11 54.97 42.46
N VAL A 5 8.84 54.62 42.39
CA VAL A 5 8.39 53.26 42.04
C VAL A 5 8.35 53.16 40.51
N ARG A 6 9.19 52.29 39.95
CA ARG A 6 9.13 51.91 38.52
C ARG A 6 8.08 50.81 38.35
N TRP A 7 7.10 51.06 37.49
CA TRP A 7 6.18 50.03 37.00
C TRP A 7 6.85 49.27 35.86
N CYS A 8 7.14 47.99 36.06
CA CYS A 8 7.47 47.08 34.96
C CYS A 8 6.15 46.66 34.30
N LEU A 9 5.88 47.16 33.10
CA LEU A 9 4.87 46.59 32.21
C LEU A 9 5.38 45.21 31.76
N GLY A 10 4.90 44.16 32.41
CA GLY A 10 5.10 42.79 31.96
C GLY A 10 4.32 42.58 30.66
N ALA A 11 5.02 42.36 29.56
CA ALA A 11 4.41 41.92 28.31
C ALA A 11 3.85 40.50 28.52
N PHE A 12 2.54 40.39 28.69
CA PHE A 12 1.86 39.10 28.57
C PHE A 12 1.82 38.73 27.09
N SER A 13 2.77 37.91 26.66
CA SER A 13 2.68 37.21 25.37
C SER A 13 1.55 36.19 25.49
N LEU A 14 0.38 36.54 24.95
CA LEU A 14 -0.69 35.59 24.72
C LEU A 14 -0.19 34.65 23.60
N LEU A 15 0.31 33.47 23.98
CA LEU A 15 0.44 32.36 23.05
C LEU A 15 -0.98 31.97 22.64
N VAL A 16 -1.45 32.55 21.54
CA VAL A 16 -2.60 32.02 20.82
C VAL A 16 -2.14 30.65 20.33
N ALA A 17 -2.60 29.59 20.97
CA ALA A 17 -2.59 28.29 20.35
C ALA A 17 -3.35 28.46 19.05
N ILE A 18 -2.61 28.49 17.94
CA ILE A 18 -3.19 28.25 16.62
C ILE A 18 -3.96 26.95 16.77
N ASP A 19 -5.28 27.07 16.72
CA ASP A 19 -6.15 25.92 16.57
C ASP A 19 -5.54 25.11 15.43
N ALA A 20 -5.18 23.86 15.71
CA ALA A 20 -4.67 22.96 14.70
C ALA A 20 -5.84 22.69 13.77
N ALA A 21 -6.10 23.64 12.85
CA ALA A 21 -7.10 23.51 11.81
C ALA A 21 -6.87 22.12 11.21
N ALA A 22 -7.86 21.25 11.45
CA ALA A 22 -7.76 19.81 11.36
C ALA A 22 -6.88 19.42 10.17
N GLN A 23 -5.82 18.65 10.41
CA GLN A 23 -5.13 18.00 9.32
C GLN A 23 -6.12 17.03 8.68
N THR A 24 -6.84 17.51 7.66
CA THR A 24 -7.84 16.71 6.96
C THR A 24 -7.07 15.69 6.14
N LEU A 25 -7.35 14.40 6.39
CA LEU A 25 -6.84 13.35 5.52
C LEU A 25 -7.22 13.65 4.06
N PRO A 26 -6.38 13.22 3.10
CA PRO A 26 -6.74 13.27 1.69
C PRO A 26 -8.13 12.64 1.45
N PRO A 27 -8.92 13.14 0.49
CA PRO A 27 -10.19 12.53 0.14
C PRO A 27 -10.01 11.03 -0.19
N ALA A 28 -10.99 10.22 0.20
CA ALA A 28 -10.99 8.80 -0.13
C ALA A 28 -11.10 8.62 -1.65
N ASN A 29 -10.29 7.72 -2.20
CA ASN A 29 -10.39 7.34 -3.61
C ASN A 29 -11.41 6.20 -3.74
N PRO A 30 -12.47 6.34 -4.54
CA PRO A 30 -13.55 5.35 -4.66
C PRO A 30 -13.13 4.04 -5.34
N TYR A 31 -11.93 3.98 -5.94
CA TYR A 31 -11.35 2.80 -6.59
C TYR A 31 -10.21 2.17 -5.77
N MET A 32 -9.98 2.67 -4.56
CA MET A 32 -9.08 2.08 -3.58
C MET A 32 -9.90 1.35 -2.51
N GLY A 33 -9.29 0.33 -1.89
CA GLY A 33 -9.84 -0.38 -0.74
C GLY A 33 -9.88 0.48 0.53
N PRO A 34 -9.99 -0.14 1.71
CA PRO A 34 -10.18 0.57 2.97
C PRO A 34 -9.10 1.65 3.24
N PRO A 35 -9.50 2.86 3.69
CA PRO A 35 -8.56 3.90 4.09
C PRO A 35 -7.58 3.42 5.16
N GLY A 36 -6.31 3.74 4.99
CA GLY A 36 -5.26 3.43 5.96
C GLY A 36 -4.58 2.08 5.77
N THR A 37 -5.19 1.12 5.06
CA THR A 37 -4.66 -0.25 4.93
C THR A 37 -4.57 -0.77 3.50
N ALA A 38 -5.15 -0.07 2.53
CA ALA A 38 -5.17 -0.49 1.12
C ALA A 38 -3.88 -0.20 0.35
N THR A 39 -2.90 0.52 0.91
CA THR A 39 -1.57 0.74 0.31
C THR A 39 -0.50 0.74 1.38
N MET A 40 0.76 0.55 0.98
CA MET A 40 1.93 0.76 1.86
C MET A 40 2.02 2.18 2.43
N HIS A 41 1.35 3.16 1.82
CA HIS A 41 1.39 4.58 2.20
C HIS A 41 0.02 5.11 2.65
N ALA A 42 -0.79 4.24 3.24
CA ALA A 42 -2.11 4.49 3.83
C ALA A 42 -3.24 4.91 2.86
N ASN A 43 -2.99 5.71 1.83
CA ASN A 43 -4.01 6.16 0.87
C ASN A 43 -3.42 6.56 -0.49
N ALA A 44 -4.30 6.89 -1.45
CA ALA A 44 -3.93 7.25 -2.82
C ALA A 44 -3.04 8.51 -2.95
N ALA A 45 -2.99 9.36 -1.92
CA ALA A 45 -2.09 10.50 -1.86
C ALA A 45 -0.77 10.20 -1.15
N SER A 46 -0.54 8.94 -0.77
CA SER A 46 0.67 8.46 -0.05
C SER A 46 1.00 9.25 1.21
N SER A 47 -0.02 9.68 1.96
CA SER A 47 0.17 10.57 3.12
C SER A 47 0.86 9.92 4.31
N ASN A 48 0.94 8.58 4.38
CA ASN A 48 1.37 7.84 5.57
C ASN A 48 0.56 8.18 6.84
N ALA A 49 -0.67 8.67 6.67
CA ALA A 49 -1.57 9.03 7.75
C ALA A 49 -2.85 8.18 7.69
N THR A 50 -3.30 7.71 8.85
CA THR A 50 -4.51 6.90 9.01
C THR A 50 -5.32 7.36 10.22
N THR A 51 -6.64 7.20 10.15
CA THR A 51 -7.55 7.35 11.30
C THR A 51 -7.62 6.10 12.18
N ASN A 52 -6.97 5.00 11.78
CA ASN A 52 -7.00 3.77 12.55
C ASN A 52 -6.39 4.00 13.94
N PRO A 53 -7.08 3.60 15.02
CA PRO A 53 -6.55 3.77 16.36
C PRO A 53 -5.28 2.93 16.53
N GLY A 54 -4.31 3.49 17.26
CA GLY A 54 -3.17 2.71 17.74
C GLY A 54 -3.58 1.71 18.82
N PRO A 55 -2.64 0.89 19.31
CA PRO A 55 -2.91 -0.17 20.30
C PRO A 55 -3.31 0.33 21.70
N GLY A 56 -3.38 1.64 21.92
CA GLY A 56 -3.67 2.24 23.22
C GLY A 56 -2.49 2.16 24.20
N ALA A 57 -2.77 2.43 25.49
CA ALA A 57 -1.76 2.45 26.56
C ALA A 57 -1.70 1.14 27.39
N GLY A 58 -2.53 0.16 27.07
CA GLY A 58 -2.59 -1.13 27.77
C GLY A 58 -1.52 -2.12 27.30
N ALA A 59 -1.51 -3.30 27.93
CA ALA A 59 -0.67 -4.40 27.46
C ALA A 59 -1.11 -4.87 26.07
N VAL A 60 -0.13 -5.12 25.18
CA VAL A 60 -0.35 -5.61 23.82
C VAL A 60 0.19 -7.03 23.71
N LEU A 61 -0.59 -7.92 23.10
CA LEU A 61 -0.13 -9.25 22.72
C LEU A 61 0.47 -9.19 21.31
N THR A 62 1.67 -9.73 21.14
CA THR A 62 2.36 -9.79 19.85
C THR A 62 2.58 -11.25 19.46
N SER A 63 2.32 -11.58 18.20
CA SER A 63 2.72 -12.85 17.58
C SER A 63 3.77 -12.58 16.52
N SER A 64 4.65 -13.55 16.27
CA SER A 64 5.69 -13.46 15.25
C SER A 64 5.87 -14.80 14.56
N THR A 65 5.91 -14.78 13.23
CA THR A 65 6.16 -15.95 12.38
C THR A 65 7.31 -15.64 11.42
N ASN A 66 8.23 -16.59 11.25
CA ASN A 66 9.29 -16.47 10.25
C ASN A 66 8.86 -17.17 8.96
N PHE A 67 8.79 -16.41 7.87
CA PHE A 67 8.38 -16.89 6.54
C PHE A 67 9.55 -17.11 5.58
N GLY A 68 10.79 -16.85 6.01
CA GLY A 68 11.96 -16.90 5.13
C GLY A 68 11.95 -15.84 4.01
N ALA A 69 11.24 -14.73 4.22
CA ALA A 69 10.97 -13.73 3.20
C ALA A 69 10.88 -12.31 3.78
N VAL A 70 11.05 -11.30 2.93
CA VAL A 70 10.82 -9.88 3.26
C VAL A 70 9.45 -9.47 2.76
N PHE A 71 8.58 -9.04 3.67
CA PHE A 71 7.24 -8.53 3.36
C PHE A 71 7.33 -7.03 3.09
N SER A 72 7.49 -6.66 1.82
CA SER A 72 7.62 -5.26 1.41
C SER A 72 6.28 -4.53 1.40
N THR A 73 5.18 -5.28 1.20
CA THR A 73 3.82 -4.74 1.21
C THR A 73 2.94 -5.63 2.06
N ILE A 74 2.29 -5.02 3.06
CA ILE A 74 1.33 -5.65 3.95
C ILE A 74 0.08 -4.77 3.94
N LEU A 75 -1.01 -5.31 3.42
CA LEU A 75 -2.30 -4.64 3.24
C LEU A 75 -3.37 -5.40 4.01
N MET A 76 -4.50 -4.74 4.27
CA MET A 76 -5.66 -5.37 4.87
C MET A 76 -6.93 -4.96 4.15
N GLY A 77 -7.69 -5.96 3.70
CA GLY A 77 -8.98 -5.79 3.02
C GLY A 77 -10.08 -5.36 3.99
N SER A 78 -11.24 -5.01 3.45
CA SER A 78 -12.40 -4.55 4.23
C SER A 78 -12.95 -5.62 5.17
N ASP A 79 -12.68 -6.89 4.87
CA ASP A 79 -13.03 -8.07 5.66
C ASP A 79 -11.99 -8.42 6.75
N GLY A 80 -10.92 -7.62 6.88
CA GLY A 80 -9.86 -7.82 7.87
C GLY A 80 -8.80 -8.84 7.46
N MET A 81 -8.88 -9.43 6.27
CA MET A 81 -7.87 -10.35 5.78
C MET A 81 -6.57 -9.62 5.42
N ILE A 82 -5.43 -10.21 5.79
CA ILE A 82 -4.12 -9.67 5.44
C ILE A 82 -3.73 -10.19 4.06
N VAL A 83 -3.45 -9.28 3.14
CA VAL A 83 -2.91 -9.59 1.81
C VAL A 83 -1.56 -8.90 1.67
N SER A 84 -0.54 -9.66 1.28
CA SER A 84 0.83 -9.14 1.27
C SER A 84 1.64 -9.65 0.08
N VAL A 85 2.65 -8.88 -0.30
CA VAL A 85 3.66 -9.27 -1.28
C VAL A 85 4.99 -9.41 -0.56
N ALA A 86 5.59 -10.59 -0.66
CA ALA A 86 6.83 -10.91 0.00
C ALA A 86 7.86 -11.52 -0.96
N THR A 87 9.12 -11.22 -0.72
CA THR A 87 10.25 -11.71 -1.52
C THR A 87 11.06 -12.72 -0.71
N GLN A 88 11.14 -13.95 -1.20
CA GLN A 88 11.87 -15.05 -0.55
C GLN A 88 13.38 -14.75 -0.43
N TRP A 89 14.01 -15.08 0.69
CA TRP A 89 15.46 -14.88 0.87
C TRP A 89 16.29 -15.84 0.01
N SER A 90 15.79 -17.06 -0.19
CA SER A 90 16.51 -18.15 -0.87
C SER A 90 16.80 -17.83 -2.32
N ASP A 91 15.83 -17.27 -3.03
CA ASP A 91 15.88 -17.11 -4.48
C ASP A 91 15.30 -15.77 -4.96
N ARG A 92 14.99 -14.83 -4.06
CA ARG A 92 14.38 -13.53 -4.38
C ARG A 92 13.08 -13.63 -5.17
N THR A 93 12.40 -14.77 -5.16
CA THR A 93 11.11 -14.93 -5.83
C THR A 93 10.03 -14.16 -5.06
N PRO A 94 9.24 -13.29 -5.71
CA PRO A 94 8.06 -12.67 -5.13
C PRO A 94 6.88 -13.65 -5.00
N TRP A 95 6.11 -13.51 -3.92
CA TRP A 95 4.90 -14.27 -3.65
C TRP A 95 3.82 -13.36 -3.08
N VAL A 96 2.57 -13.59 -3.46
CA VAL A 96 1.40 -13.06 -2.76
C VAL A 96 1.03 -14.03 -1.65
N TYR A 97 0.77 -13.50 -0.46
CA TYR A 97 0.27 -14.24 0.69
C TYR A 97 -1.09 -13.68 1.11
N LEU A 98 -2.05 -14.58 1.31
CA LEU A 98 -3.23 -14.34 2.11
C LEU A 98 -2.97 -14.94 3.49
N LEU A 99 -3.00 -14.12 4.54
CA LEU A 99 -2.71 -14.53 5.91
C LEU A 99 -3.93 -14.40 6.81
N ASN A 100 -4.09 -15.35 7.72
CA ASN A 100 -5.04 -15.22 8.83
C ASN A 100 -4.60 -14.04 9.73
N PRO A 101 -5.48 -13.04 9.99
CA PRO A 101 -5.09 -11.84 10.72
C PRO A 101 -4.81 -12.07 12.20
N THR A 102 -5.22 -13.22 12.76
CA THR A 102 -5.00 -13.57 14.17
C THR A 102 -3.80 -14.49 14.35
N THR A 103 -3.66 -15.51 13.50
CA THR A 103 -2.62 -16.55 13.66
C THR A 103 -1.39 -16.32 12.79
N LEU A 104 -1.48 -15.43 11.78
CA LEU A 104 -0.48 -15.26 10.71
C LEU A 104 -0.25 -16.51 9.85
N GLU A 105 -1.13 -17.52 9.93
CA GLU A 105 -1.05 -18.70 9.08
C GLU A 105 -1.27 -18.32 7.60
N PRO A 106 -0.44 -18.80 6.65
CA PRO A 106 -0.73 -18.69 5.23
C PRO A 106 -1.98 -19.50 4.87
N LEU A 107 -3.04 -18.82 4.49
CA LEU A 107 -4.29 -19.45 4.03
C LEU A 107 -4.23 -19.79 2.54
N ALA A 108 -3.54 -18.95 1.76
CA ALA A 108 -3.25 -19.18 0.35
C ALA A 108 -1.99 -18.41 -0.06
N THR A 109 -1.27 -18.93 -1.05
CA THR A 109 -0.09 -18.28 -1.62
C THR A 109 -0.07 -18.37 -3.14
N MET A 110 0.42 -17.33 -3.80
CA MET A 110 0.57 -17.31 -5.27
C MET A 110 1.98 -16.84 -5.63
N LYS A 111 2.72 -17.67 -6.36
CA LYS A 111 4.05 -17.32 -6.88
C LYS A 111 3.90 -16.27 -7.97
N LEU A 112 4.66 -15.18 -7.87
CA LEU A 112 4.77 -14.18 -8.92
C LEU A 112 6.03 -14.43 -9.76
N VAL A 113 6.08 -13.81 -10.94
CA VAL A 113 7.25 -13.90 -11.81
C VAL A 113 8.37 -13.06 -11.20
N ARG A 114 9.54 -13.67 -11.03
CA ARG A 114 10.75 -12.99 -10.56
C ARG A 114 11.39 -12.22 -11.72
N SER A 115 11.79 -10.98 -11.47
CA SER A 115 12.61 -10.20 -12.40
C SER A 115 13.99 -10.83 -12.61
N THR A 116 14.40 -10.91 -13.87
CA THR A 116 15.77 -11.29 -14.28
C THR A 116 16.59 -10.08 -14.70
N THR A 117 15.97 -8.91 -14.84
CA THR A 117 16.56 -7.69 -15.38
C THR A 117 16.72 -6.58 -14.34
N SER A 118 16.10 -6.72 -13.17
CA SER A 118 16.19 -5.77 -12.07
C SER A 118 16.30 -6.46 -10.71
N ASP A 119 16.86 -5.75 -9.73
CA ASP A 119 16.86 -6.19 -8.33
C ASP A 119 15.47 -6.07 -7.67
N MET A 120 14.52 -5.44 -8.35
CA MET A 120 13.15 -5.35 -7.88
C MET A 120 12.40 -6.63 -8.19
N ALA A 121 11.78 -7.22 -7.18
CA ALA A 121 11.10 -8.50 -7.34
C ALA A 121 9.90 -8.42 -8.31
N GLY A 122 9.38 -7.23 -8.65
CA GLY A 122 8.11 -7.06 -9.34
C GLY A 122 6.94 -7.22 -8.37
N GLY A 123 5.88 -6.43 -8.55
CA GLY A 123 4.65 -6.49 -7.75
C GLY A 123 4.74 -5.94 -6.33
N ILE A 124 5.91 -5.47 -5.87
CA ILE A 124 6.07 -4.96 -4.51
C ILE A 124 5.28 -3.67 -4.28
N TYR A 125 5.20 -2.78 -5.29
CA TYR A 125 4.28 -1.65 -5.26
C TYR A 125 2.91 -2.12 -5.71
N SER A 126 2.00 -2.24 -4.74
CA SER A 126 0.65 -2.75 -4.93
C SER A 126 -0.33 -2.03 -4.03
N TYR A 127 -1.61 -2.15 -4.38
CA TYR A 127 -2.71 -1.62 -3.58
C TYR A 127 -3.89 -2.58 -3.61
N LEU A 128 -4.81 -2.49 -2.64
CA LEU A 128 -6.11 -3.14 -2.72
C LEU A 128 -7.08 -2.20 -3.43
N ASP A 129 -7.77 -2.68 -4.45
CA ASP A 129 -8.88 -1.93 -5.03
C ASP A 129 -10.14 -2.00 -4.17
N ASN A 130 -11.18 -1.27 -4.58
CA ASN A 130 -12.45 -1.18 -3.86
C ASN A 130 -13.26 -2.51 -3.79
N ASN A 131 -12.75 -3.60 -4.34
CA ASN A 131 -13.30 -4.96 -4.19
C ASN A 131 -12.32 -5.88 -3.44
N ASP A 132 -11.40 -5.32 -2.65
CA ASP A 132 -10.35 -6.02 -1.91
C ASP A 132 -9.42 -6.88 -2.77
N ARG A 133 -9.29 -6.57 -4.08
CA ARG A 133 -8.35 -7.27 -4.96
C ARG A 133 -7.00 -6.60 -4.90
N LEU A 134 -5.94 -7.41 -4.76
CA LEU A 134 -4.57 -6.94 -4.85
C LEU A 134 -4.25 -6.58 -6.30
N VAL A 135 -4.00 -5.29 -6.54
CA VAL A 135 -3.56 -4.77 -7.83
C VAL A 135 -2.04 -4.59 -7.79
N LEU A 136 -1.35 -5.21 -8.74
CA LEU A 136 0.10 -5.16 -8.86
C LEU A 136 0.52 -5.26 -10.33
N VAL A 137 1.77 -4.92 -10.62
CA VAL A 137 2.41 -5.22 -11.92
C VAL A 137 3.58 -6.14 -11.66
N ASP A 138 3.58 -7.33 -12.27
CA ASP A 138 4.66 -8.30 -12.10
C ASP A 138 5.87 -8.01 -13.00
N ALA A 139 6.92 -8.84 -12.88
CA ALA A 139 8.15 -8.63 -13.63
C ALA A 139 8.02 -8.81 -15.16
N ASN A 140 6.90 -9.32 -15.67
CA ASN A 140 6.62 -9.39 -17.11
C ASN A 140 5.90 -8.14 -17.64
N GLY A 141 5.65 -7.13 -16.79
CA GLY A 141 4.85 -5.97 -17.14
C GLY A 141 3.35 -6.27 -17.19
N GLU A 142 2.90 -7.37 -16.60
CA GLU A 142 1.47 -7.69 -16.52
C GLU A 142 0.84 -7.02 -15.29
N LEU A 143 -0.09 -6.10 -15.52
CA LEU A 143 -0.96 -5.57 -14.47
C LEU A 143 -2.00 -6.64 -14.13
N LYS A 144 -1.99 -7.09 -12.88
CA LYS A 144 -2.87 -8.15 -12.35
C LYS A 144 -3.76 -7.58 -11.26
N ARG A 145 -5.00 -8.07 -11.22
CA ARG A 145 -5.90 -7.97 -10.07
C ARG A 145 -6.09 -9.36 -9.50
N ILE A 146 -5.63 -9.58 -8.28
CA ILE A 146 -5.68 -10.87 -7.61
C ILE A 146 -6.73 -10.81 -6.51
N SER A 147 -7.80 -11.58 -6.66
CA SER A 147 -8.83 -11.75 -5.62
C SER A 147 -8.48 -12.92 -4.72
N TYR A 148 -9.14 -12.99 -3.57
CA TYR A 148 -9.13 -14.18 -2.73
C TYR A 148 -10.57 -14.59 -2.40
N SER A 149 -10.77 -15.89 -2.17
CA SER A 149 -12.08 -16.43 -1.79
C SER A 149 -11.93 -17.70 -0.96
N GLN A 150 -12.91 -17.94 -0.10
CA GLN A 150 -13.03 -19.20 0.62
C GLN A 150 -13.94 -20.16 -0.17
N GLN A 151 -13.45 -21.37 -0.40
CA GLN A 151 -14.22 -22.44 -1.03
C GLN A 151 -15.21 -23.05 -0.04
N THR A 152 -16.21 -23.80 -0.55
CA THR A 152 -17.19 -24.51 0.30
C THR A 152 -16.54 -25.51 1.27
N SER A 153 -15.33 -25.99 0.96
CA SER A 153 -14.53 -26.84 1.85
C SER A 153 -13.90 -26.10 3.04
N GLY A 154 -13.99 -24.77 3.07
CA GLY A 154 -13.31 -23.91 4.05
C GLY A 154 -11.88 -23.51 3.65
N SER A 155 -11.33 -24.09 2.57
CA SER A 155 -10.01 -23.75 2.05
C SER A 155 -10.02 -22.40 1.35
N TRP A 156 -8.94 -21.61 1.50
CA TRP A 156 -8.79 -20.34 0.80
C TRP A 156 -7.99 -20.51 -0.49
N GLN A 157 -8.24 -19.62 -1.45
CA GLN A 157 -7.46 -19.54 -2.67
C GLN A 157 -7.28 -18.09 -3.13
N LEU A 158 -6.18 -17.86 -3.86
CA LEU A 158 -5.93 -16.63 -4.60
C LEU A 158 -6.23 -16.87 -6.08
N ASN A 159 -6.88 -15.93 -6.75
CA ASN A 159 -7.25 -16.03 -8.16
C ASN A 159 -6.84 -14.77 -8.92
N VAL A 160 -6.28 -14.92 -10.12
CA VAL A 160 -6.11 -13.80 -11.04
C VAL A 160 -7.49 -13.45 -11.61
N ALA A 161 -8.12 -12.41 -11.08
CA ALA A 161 -9.44 -11.95 -11.49
C ALA A 161 -9.40 -11.25 -12.86
N SER A 162 -8.30 -10.53 -13.14
CA SER A 162 -8.03 -9.92 -14.44
C SER A 162 -6.54 -9.71 -14.61
N GLN A 163 -6.06 -9.75 -15.85
CA GLN A 163 -4.70 -9.33 -16.18
C GLN A 163 -4.66 -8.62 -17.54
N VAL A 164 -3.74 -7.66 -17.68
CA VAL A 164 -3.46 -6.96 -18.93
C VAL A 164 -1.96 -6.71 -19.05
N GLN A 165 -1.42 -6.89 -20.25
CA GLN A 165 -0.04 -6.55 -20.55
C GLN A 165 0.05 -5.03 -20.75
N ILE A 166 0.74 -4.33 -19.84
CA ILE A 166 1.01 -2.89 -19.98
C ILE A 166 2.36 -2.63 -20.64
N GLY A 167 3.21 -3.67 -20.78
CA GLY A 167 4.49 -3.59 -21.49
C GLY A 167 5.63 -2.94 -20.69
N TYR A 168 5.36 -2.57 -19.43
CA TYR A 168 6.29 -1.89 -18.55
C TYR A 168 6.60 -2.76 -17.34
N PRO A 169 7.75 -3.48 -17.32
CA PRO A 169 8.25 -4.11 -16.10
C PRO A 169 8.76 -3.04 -15.12
N ASP A 170 9.21 -3.46 -13.94
CA ASP A 170 9.89 -2.58 -12.95
C ASP A 170 9.05 -1.38 -12.48
N VAL A 171 7.75 -1.61 -12.28
CA VAL A 171 6.85 -0.61 -11.69
C VAL A 171 7.22 -0.36 -10.23
N VAL A 172 7.44 0.91 -9.91
CA VAL A 172 7.83 1.46 -8.60
C VAL A 172 6.81 2.40 -7.97
N GLY A 173 5.67 2.57 -8.63
CA GLY A 173 4.53 3.32 -8.10
C GLY A 173 3.28 2.83 -8.80
N LEU A 174 2.22 2.58 -8.04
CA LEU A 174 0.97 2.06 -8.56
C LEU A 174 -0.19 2.59 -7.71
N VAL A 175 -1.14 3.29 -8.34
CA VAL A 175 -2.27 3.91 -7.63
C VAL A 175 -3.47 4.07 -8.56
N PRO A 176 -4.71 3.90 -8.08
CA PRO A 176 -5.88 4.26 -8.87
C PRO A 176 -6.09 5.78 -8.89
N ASP A 177 -6.72 6.30 -9.92
CA ASP A 177 -7.35 7.62 -9.87
C ASP A 177 -8.85 7.57 -9.60
N TYR A 178 -9.49 8.73 -9.58
CA TYR A 178 -10.92 8.89 -9.32
C TYR A 178 -11.83 8.50 -10.49
N GLN A 179 -11.27 7.96 -11.57
CA GLN A 179 -12.00 7.42 -12.73
C GLN A 179 -11.79 5.90 -12.88
N GLY A 180 -10.98 5.29 -12.00
CA GLY A 180 -10.69 3.85 -12.02
C GLY A 180 -9.53 3.46 -12.94
N ARG A 181 -8.81 4.44 -13.50
CA ARG A 181 -7.56 4.18 -14.23
C ARG A 181 -6.47 3.84 -13.22
N VAL A 182 -5.57 2.95 -13.61
CA VAL A 182 -4.43 2.54 -12.79
C VAL A 182 -3.20 3.28 -13.28
N TRP A 183 -2.76 4.27 -12.51
CA TRP A 183 -1.53 5.01 -12.79
C TRP A 183 -0.34 4.22 -12.29
N PHE A 184 0.72 4.22 -13.11
CA PHE A 184 1.97 3.55 -12.78
C PHE A 184 3.17 4.44 -13.08
N ALA A 185 4.25 4.22 -12.33
CA ALA A 185 5.57 4.78 -12.60
C ALA A 185 6.60 3.65 -12.57
N THR A 186 7.61 3.71 -13.44
CA THR A 186 8.67 2.70 -13.52
C THR A 186 10.02 3.22 -13.05
N ALA A 187 10.90 2.34 -12.56
CA ALA A 187 12.29 2.70 -12.31
C ALA A 187 13.05 2.94 -13.64
N GLN A 188 12.70 2.18 -14.68
CA GLN A 188 13.25 2.23 -16.03
C GLN A 188 12.13 2.00 -17.04
N GLY A 189 12.33 2.42 -18.29
CA GLY A 189 11.36 2.22 -19.36
C GLY A 189 11.29 0.77 -19.82
N THR A 190 10.74 0.53 -21.01
CA THR A 190 10.67 -0.81 -21.60
C THR A 190 12.05 -1.45 -21.87
N SER A 191 13.10 -0.63 -21.92
CA SER A 191 14.50 -1.05 -21.87
C SER A 191 15.23 -0.29 -20.76
N GLY A 192 16.26 -0.90 -20.17
CA GLY A 192 17.10 -0.28 -19.13
C GLY A 192 17.85 1.00 -19.56
N THR A 193 17.65 1.47 -20.80
CA THR A 193 18.21 2.71 -21.35
C THR A 193 17.15 3.78 -21.66
N SER A 194 15.86 3.44 -21.63
CA SER A 194 14.78 4.33 -22.07
C SER A 194 14.34 5.36 -21.01
N GLY A 195 14.94 5.34 -19.81
CA GLY A 195 14.57 6.22 -18.69
C GLY A 195 13.20 5.91 -18.08
N ALA A 196 12.87 6.50 -16.94
CA ALA A 196 11.62 6.25 -16.23
C ALA A 196 10.37 6.67 -17.04
N VAL A 197 9.29 5.90 -16.91
CA VAL A 197 8.00 6.17 -17.55
C VAL A 197 6.93 6.39 -16.48
N VAL A 198 6.01 7.33 -16.73
CA VAL A 198 4.75 7.47 -16.02
C VAL A 198 3.63 7.29 -17.02
N GLY A 199 2.68 6.40 -16.72
CA GLY A 199 1.55 6.10 -17.59
C GLY A 199 0.33 5.68 -16.78
N TYR A 200 -0.73 5.30 -17.47
CA TYR A 200 -1.91 4.73 -16.84
C TYR A 200 -2.52 3.65 -17.71
N TYR A 201 -3.18 2.67 -17.09
CA TYR A 201 -4.08 1.75 -17.77
C TYR A 201 -5.53 2.13 -17.48
N ASP A 202 -6.34 2.31 -18.53
CA ASP A 202 -7.78 2.53 -18.41
C ASP A 202 -8.54 1.21 -18.64
N PRO A 203 -9.17 0.63 -17.60
CA PRO A 203 -9.92 -0.62 -17.74
C PRO A 203 -11.21 -0.47 -18.54
N THR A 204 -11.71 0.75 -18.76
CA THR A 204 -12.95 1.01 -19.52
C THR A 204 -12.70 1.05 -21.02
N SER A 205 -11.60 1.65 -21.45
CA SER A 205 -11.22 1.78 -22.86
C SER A 205 -10.14 0.80 -23.30
N ASN A 206 -9.56 0.05 -22.36
CA ASN A 206 -8.42 -0.86 -22.58
C ASN A 206 -7.23 -0.16 -23.25
N GLN A 207 -6.91 1.06 -22.78
CA GLN A 207 -5.79 1.87 -23.26
C GLN A 207 -4.69 1.92 -22.20
N THR A 208 -3.43 1.93 -22.66
CA THR A 208 -2.21 2.07 -21.84
C THR A 208 -1.35 3.19 -22.40
#